data_AF-A0A646KC70-F1
#
_entry.id   AF-A0A646KC70-F1
#
_cell.length_a   1.000
_cell.length_b   1.000
_cell.length_c   1.000
_cell.angle_alpha   90.00
_cell.angle_beta   90.00
_cell.angle_gamma   90.00
#
_symmetry.space_group_name_H-M   'P 1'
#
loop_
_entity.id
_entity.type
_entity.pdbx_description
1 polymer ?
#
loop_
_entity_poly.entity_id
_entity_poly.type
_entity_poly.pdbx_seq_one_letter_code
_entity_poly.pdbx_strand_id
1 'polypeptide(L)' 'MSEQPATPPAPVPDRQRLDENAAASLRRYAAGERARVDVLVAVLEDIAENGYPAPETGVLWETARDTHLERLAVQEPRVA' A
#
# COMPACT_ATOMS: atom_id res chain seq x y z
N MET A 1 -31.73 -30.89 -3.06
CA MET A 1 -31.66 -29.44 -2.74
C MET A 1 -31.31 -29.36 -1.27
N SER A 2 -30.02 -29.31 -0.94
CA SER A 2 -29.57 -29.19 0.45
C SER A 2 -29.41 -27.69 0.73
N GLU A 3 -30.27 -27.14 1.58
CA GLU A 3 -30.16 -25.76 2.04
C GLU A 3 -29.00 -25.70 3.04
N GLN A 4 -27.93 -24.98 2.67
CA GLN A 4 -26.85 -24.67 3.60
C GLN A 4 -27.40 -23.71 4.66
N PRO A 5 -27.32 -24.03 5.96
CA PRO A 5 -27.78 -23.10 7.00
C PRO A 5 -26.98 -21.81 6.90
N ALA A 6 -27.68 -20.68 6.84
CA ALA A 6 -27.08 -19.36 6.85
C ALA A 6 -26.15 -19.24 8.07
N THR A 7 -24.85 -19.06 7.82
CA THR A 7 -23.88 -18.82 8.89
C THR A 7 -24.28 -17.52 9.60
N PRO A 8 -24.54 -17.54 10.93
CA PRO A 8 -24.84 -16.33 11.65
C PRO A 8 -23.65 -15.36 11.53
N PRO A 9 -23.89 -14.04 11.43
CA PRO A 9 -22.81 -13.07 11.34
C PRO A 9 -21.91 -13.24 12.55
N ALA A 10 -20.59 -13.35 12.29
CA ALA A 10 -19.60 -13.46 13.35
C ALA A 10 -19.80 -12.29 14.35
N PRO A 11 -19.69 -12.55 15.66
CA PRO A 11 -19.84 -11.51 16.66
C PRO A 11 -18.88 -10.37 16.34
N VAL A 12 -19.42 -9.15 16.20
CA VAL A 12 -18.60 -7.97 15.94
C VAL A 12 -17.69 -7.81 17.15
N PRO A 13 -16.36 -7.89 16.99
CA PRO A 13 -15.46 -7.77 18.12
C PRO A 13 -15.67 -6.40 18.78
N ASP A 14 -15.61 -6.35 20.11
CA ASP A 14 -15.72 -5.09 20.84
C ASP A 14 -14.55 -4.17 20.43
N ARG A 15 -14.86 -3.06 19.76
CA ARG A 15 -13.86 -2.18 19.15
C ARG A 15 -13.61 -0.98 20.06
N GLN A 16 -12.37 -0.84 20.52
CA GLN A 16 -11.94 0.38 21.19
C GLN A 16 -11.99 1.57 20.21
N ARG A 17 -12.57 2.70 20.65
CA ARG A 17 -12.52 3.94 19.87
C ARG A 17 -11.10 4.52 19.89
N LEU A 18 -10.66 4.96 18.72
CA LEU A 18 -9.45 5.77 18.57
C LEU A 18 -9.76 7.23 18.92
N ASP A 19 -8.75 7.95 19.41
CA ASP A 19 -8.81 9.41 19.45
C ASP A 19 -8.82 9.98 18.02
N GLU A 20 -9.25 11.23 17.88
CA GLU A 20 -9.45 11.83 16.56
C GLU A 20 -8.13 11.98 15.78
N ASN A 21 -7.00 12.18 16.45
CA ASN A 21 -5.71 12.32 15.77
C ASN A 21 -5.20 10.97 15.22
N ALA A 22 -5.34 9.90 16.00
CA ALA A 22 -5.05 8.55 15.53
C ALA A 22 -5.97 8.17 14.36
N ALA A 23 -7.26 8.45 14.46
CA ALA A 23 -8.22 8.21 13.38
C ALA A 23 -7.87 9.01 12.11
N ALA A 24 -7.54 10.29 12.24
CA ALA A 24 -7.13 11.14 11.12
C ALA A 24 -5.82 10.66 10.47
N SER A 25 -4.87 10.16 11.26
CA SER A 25 -3.61 9.61 10.76
C SER A 25 -3.84 8.34 9.93
N LEU A 26 -4.72 7.45 10.39
CA LEU A 26 -5.12 6.26 9.62
C LEU A 26 -5.84 6.63 8.32
N ARG A 27 -6.75 7.61 8.35
CA ARG A 27 -7.43 8.08 7.14
C ARG A 27 -6.45 8.65 6.11
N ARG A 28 -5.46 9.45 6.55
CA ARG A 28 -4.40 9.96 5.68
C ARG A 28 -3.54 8.85 5.09
N TYR A 29 -3.13 7.90 5.92
CA TYR A 29 -2.38 6.73 5.45
C TYR A 29 -3.17 5.95 4.41
N ALA A 30 -4.44 5.64 4.69
CA ALA A 30 -5.31 4.94 3.75
C ALA A 30 -5.54 5.71 2.44
N ALA A 31 -5.63 7.04 2.47
CA ALA A 31 -5.70 7.86 1.25
C ALA A 31 -4.41 7.76 0.43
N GLY A 32 -3.25 7.78 1.09
CA GLY A 32 -1.96 7.55 0.45
C GLY A 32 -1.83 6.17 -0.18
N GLU A 33 -2.29 5.12 0.51
CA GLU A 33 -2.31 3.75 -0.03
C GLU A 33 -3.22 3.63 -1.27
N ARG A 34 -4.43 4.21 -1.23
CA ARG A 34 -5.32 4.21 -2.40
C ARG A 34 -4.69 4.89 -3.61
N ALA A 35 -4.09 6.06 -3.41
CA ALA A 35 -3.41 6.76 -4.49
C ALA A 35 -2.23 5.96 -5.07
N ARG A 36 -1.48 5.21 -4.25
CA ARG A 36 -0.42 4.31 -4.72
C ARG A 36 -0.97 3.17 -5.56
N VAL A 37 -2.10 2.58 -5.14
CA VAL A 37 -2.77 1.53 -5.90
C VAL A 37 -3.23 2.05 -7.26
N ASP A 38 -3.85 3.24 -7.31
CA ASP A 38 -4.30 3.84 -8.57
C ASP A 38 -3.13 4.05 -9.56
N VAL A 39 -1.98 4.52 -9.06
CA VAL A 39 -0.76 4.65 -9.87
C VAL A 39 -0.24 3.30 -10.36
N LEU A 40 -0.21 2.28 -9.48
CA LEU A 40 0.24 0.94 -9.86
C LEU A 40 -0.66 0.33 -10.94
N VAL A 41 -1.98 0.45 -10.78
CA VAL A 41 -2.96 -0.04 -11.77
C VAL A 41 -2.70 0.62 -13.12
N ALA A 42 -2.57 1.95 -13.16
CA ALA A 42 -2.29 2.68 -14.40
C ALA A 42 -0.99 2.22 -15.09
N VAL A 43 0.10 1.99 -14.32
CA VAL A 43 1.36 1.48 -14.87
C VAL A 43 1.23 0.06 -15.41
N LEU A 44 0.50 -0.82 -14.72
CA LEU A 44 0.31 -2.20 -15.17
C LEU A 44 -0.56 -2.27 -16.42
N GLU A 45 -1.60 -1.44 -16.50
CA GLU A 45 -2.43 -1.30 -17.71
C GLU A 45 -1.61 -0.77 -18.89
N ASP A 46 -0.77 0.25 -18.68
CA ASP A 46 0.13 0.78 -19.69
C ASP A 46 1.14 -0.26 -20.18
N ILE A 47 1.75 -1.04 -19.28
CA ILE A 47 2.67 -2.13 -19.66
C ILE A 47 1.93 -3.22 -20.44
N ALA A 48 0.68 -3.52 -20.08
CA ALA A 48 -0.11 -4.52 -20.79
C ALA A 48 -0.48 -4.06 -22.20
N GLU A 49 -0.70 -2.77 -22.41
CA GLU A 49 -1.04 -2.18 -23.71
C GLU A 49 0.19 -1.91 -24.59
N ASN A 50 1.28 -1.42 -24.00
CA ASN A 50 2.44 -0.86 -24.72
C ASN A 50 3.73 -1.67 -24.57
N GLY A 51 3.75 -2.68 -23.69
CA GLY A 51 4.94 -3.44 -23.34
C GLY A 51 5.83 -2.73 -22.31
N TYR A 52 6.97 -3.35 -21.97
CA TYR A 52 7.90 -2.76 -21.00
C TYR A 52 8.57 -1.49 -21.54
N PRO A 53 8.85 -0.50 -20.67
CA PRO A 53 9.66 0.65 -21.05
C PRO A 53 11.07 0.20 -21.45
N ALA A 54 11.70 0.98 -22.35
CA ALA A 54 13.04 0.70 -22.82
C ALA A 54 14.04 0.72 -21.65
N PRO A 55 14.98 -0.24 -21.55
CA PRO A 55 15.86 -0.37 -20.38
C PRO A 55 16.73 0.88 -20.15
N GLU A 56 17.01 1.65 -21.20
CA GLU A 56 17.77 2.91 -21.14
C GLU A 56 17.02 4.03 -20.40
N THR A 57 15.69 3.90 -20.25
CA THR A 57 14.84 4.82 -19.48
C THR A 57 14.70 4.43 -18.01
N GLY A 58 15.17 3.24 -17.65
CA GLY A 58 15.13 2.74 -16.28
C GLY A 58 16.31 3.23 -15.43
N VAL A 59 16.26 2.90 -14.14
CA VAL A 59 17.39 3.08 -13.22
C VAL A 59 17.98 1.70 -12.92
N LEU A 60 19.31 1.60 -12.90
CA LEU A 60 19.98 0.37 -12.47
C LEU A 60 19.53 -0.01 -11.06
N TRP A 61 19.28 -1.30 -10.86
CA TRP A 61 18.76 -1.82 -9.59
C TRP A 61 19.66 -1.42 -8.42
N GLU A 62 20.97 -1.49 -8.59
CA GLU A 62 21.97 -1.12 -7.60
C GLU A 62 21.81 0.34 -7.18
N THR A 63 21.66 1.24 -8.16
CA THR A 63 21.46 2.68 -7.91
C THR A 63 20.16 2.93 -7.14
N ALA A 64 19.05 2.33 -7.58
CA ALA A 64 17.75 2.51 -6.92
C ALA A 64 17.77 1.98 -5.48
N ARG A 65 18.36 0.80 -5.26
CA ARG A 65 18.53 0.17 -3.95
C ARG A 65 19.38 1.04 -3.03
N ASP A 66 20.55 1.47 -3.49
CA ASP A 66 21.52 2.16 -2.64
C ASP A 66 20.98 3.54 -2.24
N THR A 67 20.37 4.29 -3.18
CA THR A 67 19.66 5.53 -2.84
C THR A 67 18.54 5.29 -1.82
N HIS A 68 17.82 4.17 -1.92
CA HIS A 68 16.78 3.86 -0.94
C HIS A 68 17.35 3.57 0.46
N LEU A 69 18.43 2.80 0.54
CA LEU A 69 19.11 2.47 1.79
C LEU A 69 19.71 3.72 2.45
N GLU A 70 20.30 4.63 1.67
CA GLU A 70 20.78 5.93 2.17
C GLU A 70 19.64 6.75 2.78
N ARG A 71 18.48 6.83 2.11
CA ARG A 71 17.31 7.52 2.68
C ARG A 71 16.85 6.89 4.00
N LEU A 72 16.86 5.56 4.09
CA LEU A 72 16.50 4.86 5.33
C LEU A 72 17.53 5.10 6.44
N ALA A 73 18.81 5.18 6.11
CA ALA A 73 19.87 5.48 7.09
C ALA A 73 19.76 6.91 7.64
N VAL A 74 19.29 7.87 6.85
CA VAL A 74 19.08 9.27 7.27
C VAL A 74 17.79 9.44 8.08
N GLN A 75 16.79 8.58 7.85
CA GLN A 75 15.58 8.53 8.69
C GLN A 75 15.92 7.76 9.97
N GLU A 76 16.30 8.47 11.03
CA GLU A 76 16.51 7.92 12.38
C GLU A 76 15.46 6.87 12.77
N PRO A 77 15.79 5.91 13.66
CA PRO A 77 14.87 4.88 14.08
C PRO A 77 13.58 5.52 14.60
N ARG A 78 12.48 5.31 13.88
CA ARG A 78 11.13 5.53 14.43
C ARG A 78 10.83 4.40 15.40
N VAL A 79 11.53 4.40 16.53
CA VAL A 79 11.16 3.65 17.71
C VAL A 79 10.25 4.56 18.53
N ALA A 80 9.01 4.12 18.70
CA ALA A 80 8.01 4.74 19.57
C ALA A 80 8.34 4.49 21.04
#